data_AF-A0A0F9YIK8-F1
#
_entry.id   AF-A0A0F9YIK8-F1
#
_cell.length_a   1.000
_cell.length_b   1.000
_cell.length_c   1.000
_cell.angle_alpha   90.00
_cell.angle_beta   90.00
_cell.angle_gamma   90.00
#
_symmetry.space_group_name_H-M   'P 1'
#
loop_
_entity.id
_entity.type
_entity.pdbx_description
1 polymer ?
#
loop_
_entity_poly.entity_id
_entity_poly.type
_entity_poly.pdbx_seq_one_letter_code
_entity_poly.pdbx_strand_id
1 'polypeptide(L)'
;MEIDEFEVTRIHGMNAFRSLQLAYKVWKEYDVCKKRSNDETWEERYQSADTTGTRLQLLETELFSHLSAVIVLYQASMEAILSNAVSENQSISEVVRGKSFKKAWVATLKAINESDEEFIEYERDFYTGMRIPLTHLHPNTDEKLRKVRLINFERVYNGVRFGWWAHVRILRGMGLSSGDIDSNWSYICRGVNLPPDLFPESHPNIRLASEKND
;
A
#
# COMPACT_ATOMS: atom_id res chain seq x y z
N MET A 1 22.67 18.18 9.52
CA MET A 1 21.27 18.10 9.08
C MET A 1 20.62 17.08 9.99
N GLU A 2 19.74 17.53 10.86
CA GLU A 2 19.00 16.67 11.79
C GLU A 2 17.75 16.19 11.04
N ILE A 3 17.60 14.87 10.90
CA ILE A 3 16.44 14.27 10.23
C ILE A 3 15.39 14.02 11.31
N ASP A 4 14.21 14.63 11.19
CA ASP A 4 13.10 14.43 12.12
C ASP A 4 12.10 13.36 11.64
N GLU A 5 11.19 12.95 12.52
CA GLU A 5 10.21 11.89 12.25
C GLU A 5 9.22 12.24 11.11
N PHE A 6 8.94 13.53 10.92
CA PHE A 6 8.11 14.03 9.81
C PHE A 6 8.85 13.90 8.47
N GLU A 7 10.14 14.21 8.44
CA GLU A 7 10.97 14.06 7.26
C GLU A 7 11.11 12.58 6.87
N VAL A 8 11.29 11.68 7.85
CA VAL A 8 11.29 10.23 7.64
C VAL A 8 9.97 9.74 7.04
N THR A 9 8.84 10.17 7.63
CA THR A 9 7.49 9.85 7.12
C THR A 9 7.35 10.27 5.65
N ARG A 10 7.67 11.52 5.35
CA ARG A 10 7.55 12.08 4.00
C ARG A 10 8.46 11.36 3.01
N ILE A 11 9.71 11.06 3.39
CA ILE A 11 10.68 10.38 2.51
C ILE A 11 10.20 8.95 2.21
N HIS A 12 9.83 8.17 3.22
CA HIS A 12 9.38 6.80 3.02
C HIS A 12 8.07 6.74 2.22
N GLY A 13 7.08 7.56 2.57
CA GLY A 13 5.81 7.64 1.85
C GLY A 13 6.02 8.03 0.38
N MET A 14 6.76 9.10 0.11
CA MET A 14 7.02 9.54 -1.27
C MET A 14 7.83 8.51 -2.07
N ASN A 15 8.80 7.84 -1.46
CA ASN A 15 9.55 6.79 -2.13
C ASN A 15 8.68 5.56 -2.40
N ALA A 16 7.77 5.20 -1.50
CA ALA A 16 6.78 4.15 -1.74
C ALA A 16 5.89 4.49 -2.95
N PHE A 17 5.35 5.72 -3.03
CA PHE A 17 4.55 6.15 -4.17
C PHE A 17 5.35 6.19 -5.48
N ARG A 18 6.61 6.61 -5.45
CA ARG A 18 7.50 6.55 -6.62
C ARG A 18 7.74 5.11 -7.08
N SER A 19 8.03 4.20 -6.16
CA SER A 19 8.16 2.77 -6.46
C SER A 19 6.85 2.18 -7.01
N LEU A 20 5.70 2.64 -6.52
CA LEU A 20 4.39 2.22 -7.03
C LEU A 20 4.16 2.73 -8.46
N GLN A 21 4.59 3.95 -8.79
CA GLN A 21 4.57 4.47 -10.16
C GLN A 21 5.48 3.66 -11.10
N LEU A 22 6.69 3.30 -10.66
CA LEU A 22 7.57 2.45 -11.46
C LEU A 22 6.95 1.07 -11.66
N ALA A 23 6.42 0.46 -10.61
CA ALA A 23 5.68 -0.80 -10.70
C ALA A 23 4.50 -0.71 -11.68
N TYR A 24 3.78 0.41 -11.70
CA TYR A 24 2.68 0.62 -12.64
C TYR A 24 3.15 0.59 -14.11
N LYS A 25 4.26 1.28 -14.42
CA LYS A 25 4.83 1.28 -15.78
C LYS A 25 5.25 -0.12 -16.22
N VAL A 26 5.95 -0.85 -15.36
CA VAL A 26 6.40 -2.23 -15.63
C VAL A 26 5.20 -3.17 -15.76
N TRP A 27 4.17 -3.01 -14.90
CA TRP A 27 2.94 -3.80 -14.97
C TRP A 27 2.20 -3.59 -16.30
N LYS A 28 2.11 -2.34 -16.78
CA LYS A 28 1.51 -2.03 -18.09
C LYS A 28 2.28 -2.69 -19.23
N GLU A 29 3.60 -2.65 -19.18
CA GLU A 29 4.43 -3.30 -20.20
C GLU A 29 4.30 -4.83 -20.15
N TYR A 30 4.30 -5.42 -18.94
CA TYR A 30 4.07 -6.84 -18.73
C TYR A 30 2.72 -7.29 -19.30
N ASP A 31 1.64 -6.55 -19.02
CA ASP A 31 0.30 -6.87 -19.54
C ASP A 31 0.25 -6.88 -21.08
N VAL A 32 0.89 -5.88 -21.72
CA VAL A 32 1.00 -5.81 -23.19
C VAL A 32 1.82 -6.99 -23.73
N CYS A 33 2.98 -7.28 -23.13
CA CYS A 33 3.84 -8.38 -23.56
C CYS A 33 3.15 -9.74 -23.40
N LYS A 34 2.44 -9.93 -22.29
CA LYS A 34 1.70 -11.16 -22.00
C LYS A 34 0.54 -11.39 -22.96
N LYS A 35 -0.23 -10.34 -23.27
CA LYS A 35 -1.30 -10.41 -24.28
C LYS A 35 -0.74 -10.80 -25.63
N ARG A 36 0.33 -10.13 -26.08
CA ARG A 36 1.02 -10.47 -27.33
C ARG A 36 1.44 -11.94 -27.34
N SER A 37 2.08 -12.43 -26.27
CA SER A 37 2.52 -13.83 -26.21
C SER A 37 1.37 -14.84 -26.28
N ASN A 38 0.21 -14.50 -25.69
CA ASN A 38 -0.98 -15.35 -25.79
C ASN A 38 -1.54 -15.39 -27.22
N ASP A 39 -1.44 -14.28 -27.94
CA ASP A 39 -1.96 -14.11 -29.31
C ASP A 39 -0.98 -14.60 -30.39
N GLU A 40 0.29 -14.91 -30.05
CA GLU A 40 1.28 -15.43 -30.99
C GLU A 40 0.85 -16.81 -31.54
N THR A 41 0.93 -16.97 -32.87
CA THR A 41 0.83 -18.24 -33.58
C THR A 41 1.98 -19.19 -33.20
N TRP A 42 1.87 -20.48 -33.55
CA TRP A 42 2.92 -21.45 -33.26
C TRP A 42 4.26 -21.07 -33.93
N GLU A 43 4.19 -20.58 -35.17
CA GLU A 43 5.35 -20.13 -35.94
C GLU A 43 6.01 -18.89 -35.32
N GLU A 44 5.22 -17.92 -34.86
CA GLU A 44 5.73 -16.73 -34.16
C GLU A 44 6.37 -17.12 -32.82
N ARG A 45 5.73 -18.01 -32.06
CA ARG A 45 6.30 -18.53 -30.80
C ARG A 45 7.61 -19.27 -31.02
N TYR A 46 7.72 -20.05 -32.10
CA TYR A 46 8.98 -20.75 -32.42
C TYR A 46 10.10 -19.75 -32.75
N GLN A 47 9.78 -18.65 -33.45
CA GLN A 47 10.74 -17.60 -33.78
C GLN A 47 11.08 -16.69 -32.59
N SER A 48 10.15 -16.50 -31.65
CA SER A 48 10.31 -15.59 -30.50
C SER A 48 10.60 -16.30 -29.18
N ALA A 49 10.68 -17.64 -29.16
CA ALA A 49 10.67 -18.50 -27.97
C ALA A 49 11.61 -18.02 -26.86
N ASP A 50 12.84 -17.65 -27.22
CA ASP A 50 13.86 -17.19 -26.26
C ASP A 50 13.73 -15.70 -25.90
N THR A 51 13.04 -14.88 -26.72
CA THR A 51 12.95 -13.43 -26.52
C THR A 51 11.72 -13.00 -25.73
N THR A 52 10.54 -13.52 -26.06
CA THR A 52 9.28 -13.17 -25.38
C THR A 52 9.26 -13.75 -23.96
N GLY A 53 9.68 -15.01 -23.79
CA GLY A 53 9.78 -15.66 -22.48
C GLY A 53 10.77 -14.95 -21.54
N THR A 54 11.98 -14.65 -22.02
CA THR A 54 12.97 -13.91 -21.23
C THR A 54 12.49 -12.49 -20.91
N ARG A 55 11.83 -11.79 -21.84
CA ARG A 55 11.28 -10.45 -21.55
C ARG A 55 10.22 -10.49 -20.45
N LEU A 56 9.31 -11.47 -20.50
CA LEU A 56 8.29 -11.65 -19.47
C LEU A 56 8.93 -11.90 -18.10
N GLN A 57 9.92 -12.79 -18.01
CA GLN A 57 10.60 -13.09 -16.76
C GLN A 57 11.36 -11.88 -16.18
N LEU A 58 11.98 -11.07 -17.04
CA LEU A 58 12.63 -9.82 -16.62
C LEU A 58 11.61 -8.83 -16.06
N LEU A 59 10.47 -8.64 -16.76
CA LEU A 59 9.39 -7.75 -16.31
C LEU A 59 8.76 -8.24 -15.00
N GLU A 60 8.58 -9.55 -14.81
CA GLU A 60 8.09 -10.13 -13.54
C GLU A 60 9.05 -9.86 -12.38
N THR A 61 10.34 -10.02 -12.61
CA THR A 61 11.39 -9.79 -11.60
C THR A 61 11.46 -8.30 -11.23
N GLU A 62 11.44 -7.42 -12.23
CA GLU A 62 11.46 -5.98 -12.05
C GLU A 62 10.19 -5.49 -11.32
N LEU A 63 9.02 -5.98 -11.72
CA LEU A 63 7.75 -5.69 -11.07
C LEU A 63 7.80 -6.12 -9.60
N PHE A 64 8.20 -7.36 -9.32
CA PHE A 64 8.28 -7.87 -7.95
C PHE A 64 9.25 -7.05 -7.08
N SER A 65 10.38 -6.63 -7.64
CA SER A 65 11.34 -5.76 -6.95
C SER A 65 10.72 -4.43 -6.54
N HIS A 66 10.05 -3.74 -7.47
CA HIS A 66 9.36 -2.49 -7.18
C HIS A 66 8.21 -2.68 -6.17
N LEU A 67 7.38 -3.71 -6.32
CA LEU A 67 6.29 -4.00 -5.38
C LEU A 67 6.81 -4.30 -3.96
N SER A 68 7.93 -5.02 -3.85
CA SER A 68 8.56 -5.28 -2.55
C SER A 68 9.06 -4.00 -1.89
N ALA A 69 9.65 -3.09 -2.68
CA ALA A 69 10.06 -1.78 -2.19
C ALA A 69 8.85 -0.95 -1.70
N VAL A 70 7.73 -0.95 -2.45
CA VAL A 70 6.48 -0.30 -2.01
C VAL A 70 6.03 -0.84 -0.66
N ILE A 71 5.97 -2.17 -0.52
CA ILE A 71 5.49 -2.83 0.71
C ILE A 71 6.30 -2.41 1.94
N VAL A 72 7.63 -2.43 1.84
CA VAL A 72 8.52 -2.12 2.96
C VAL A 72 8.50 -0.62 3.28
N LEU A 73 8.64 0.23 2.26
CA LEU A 73 8.69 1.69 2.46
C LEU A 73 7.36 2.24 2.95
N TYR A 74 6.24 1.71 2.44
CA TYR A 74 4.92 2.18 2.86
C TYR A 74 4.60 1.78 4.29
N GLN A 75 4.94 0.55 4.71
CA GLN A 75 4.81 0.16 6.12
C GLN A 75 5.68 1.02 7.03
N ALA A 76 6.92 1.34 6.64
CA ALA A 76 7.78 2.24 7.41
C ALA A 76 7.18 3.65 7.53
N SER A 77 6.58 4.15 6.45
CA SER A 77 5.84 5.42 6.47
C SER A 77 4.66 5.38 7.44
N MET A 78 3.89 4.28 7.48
CA MET A 78 2.78 4.13 8.41
C MET A 78 3.28 4.11 9.86
N GLU A 79 4.34 3.36 10.16
CA GLU A 79 4.93 3.36 11.52
C GLU A 79 5.39 4.76 11.94
N ALA A 80 6.00 5.54 11.04
CA ALA A 80 6.42 6.91 11.31
C ALA A 80 5.24 7.88 11.51
N ILE A 81 4.17 7.76 10.71
CA ILE A 81 2.92 8.52 10.90
C ILE A 81 2.36 8.32 12.31
N LEU A 82 2.33 7.06 12.77
CA LEU A 82 1.83 6.74 14.10
C LEU A 82 2.76 7.31 15.18
N SER A 83 4.08 7.26 14.99
CA SER A 83 5.05 7.88 15.91
C SER A 83 4.81 9.37 16.06
N ASN A 84 4.60 10.08 14.93
CA ASN A 84 4.30 11.51 14.93
C ASN A 84 3.00 11.82 15.70
N ALA A 85 1.93 11.05 15.45
CA ALA A 85 0.67 11.25 16.17
C ALA A 85 0.83 11.03 17.69
N VAL A 86 1.71 10.10 18.09
CA VAL A 86 2.03 9.82 19.49
C VAL A 86 2.88 10.92 20.13
N SER A 87 3.84 11.50 19.38
CA SER A 87 4.70 12.57 19.88
C SER A 87 3.97 13.90 20.00
N GLU A 88 3.00 14.17 19.12
CA GLU A 88 2.20 15.40 19.12
C GLU A 88 1.01 15.37 20.09
N ASN A 89 0.55 14.18 20.52
CA ASN A 89 -0.66 14.06 21.34
C ASN A 89 -0.50 13.11 22.54
N GLN A 90 -0.45 13.70 23.73
CA GLN A 90 -0.33 13.00 25.02
C GLN A 90 -1.42 11.93 25.23
N SER A 91 -2.67 12.21 24.86
CA SER A 91 -3.76 11.24 25.07
C SER A 91 -3.61 10.01 24.18
N ILE A 92 -3.13 10.20 22.94
CA ILE A 92 -2.78 9.11 22.03
C ILE A 92 -1.63 8.29 22.63
N SER A 93 -0.57 8.96 23.10
CA SER A 93 0.59 8.31 23.73
C SER A 93 0.23 7.38 24.88
N GLU A 94 -0.69 7.80 25.75
CA GLU A 94 -1.16 7.00 26.89
C GLU A 94 -1.90 5.73 26.44
N VAL A 95 -2.77 5.84 25.43
CA VAL A 95 -3.57 4.68 24.98
C VAL A 95 -2.79 3.70 24.12
N VAL A 96 -1.67 4.09 23.50
CA VAL A 96 -0.87 3.19 22.65
C VAL A 96 0.27 2.48 23.39
N ARG A 97 0.60 2.92 24.62
CA ARG A 97 1.77 2.41 25.36
C ARG A 97 1.75 0.87 25.47
N GLY A 98 2.84 0.23 25.02
CA GLY A 98 3.03 -1.22 25.08
C GLY A 98 2.20 -2.02 24.07
N LYS A 99 1.53 -1.37 23.10
CA LYS A 99 0.74 -2.05 22.06
C LYS A 99 1.60 -2.34 20.82
N SER A 100 1.29 -3.45 20.13
CA SER A 100 1.83 -3.70 18.80
C SER A 100 1.28 -2.69 17.79
N PHE A 101 1.98 -2.48 16.65
CA PHE A 101 1.58 -1.54 15.59
C PHE A 101 0.08 -1.58 15.28
N LYS A 102 -0.47 -2.77 14.96
CA LYS A 102 -1.91 -2.97 14.72
C LYS A 102 -2.78 -2.42 15.85
N LYS A 103 -2.47 -2.82 17.09
CA LYS A 103 -3.27 -2.45 18.27
C LYS A 103 -3.12 -0.97 18.60
N ALA A 104 -1.95 -0.38 18.34
CA ALA A 104 -1.68 1.02 18.54
C ALA A 104 -2.43 1.89 17.51
N TRP A 105 -2.47 1.49 16.24
CA TRP A 105 -3.22 2.20 15.21
C TRP A 105 -4.73 2.25 15.51
N VAL A 106 -5.34 1.10 15.82
CA VAL A 106 -6.76 1.03 16.19
C VAL A 106 -7.05 1.82 17.46
N ALA A 107 -6.16 1.79 18.46
CA ALA A 107 -6.32 2.58 19.67
C ALA A 107 -6.24 4.09 19.38
N THR A 108 -5.38 4.50 18.45
CA THR A 108 -5.23 5.88 18.00
C THR A 108 -6.50 6.39 17.35
N LEU A 109 -7.04 5.67 16.36
CA LEU A 109 -8.30 6.03 15.69
C LEU A 109 -9.46 6.15 16.69
N LYS A 110 -9.56 5.23 17.64
CA LYS A 110 -10.57 5.30 18.71
C LYS A 110 -10.42 6.53 19.61
N ALA A 111 -9.18 6.88 19.97
CA ALA A 111 -8.91 8.04 20.82
C ALA A 111 -9.29 9.38 20.16
N ILE A 112 -9.22 9.44 18.83
CA ILE A 112 -9.59 10.62 18.03
C ILE A 112 -10.96 10.51 17.37
N ASN A 113 -11.78 9.55 17.81
CA ASN A 113 -13.15 9.31 17.33
C ASN A 113 -13.29 9.11 15.81
N GLU A 114 -12.38 8.32 15.23
CA GLU A 114 -12.31 7.99 13.81
C GLU A 114 -12.58 6.50 13.53
N SER A 115 -13.05 6.21 12.32
CA SER A 115 -13.32 4.82 11.87
C SER A 115 -12.01 4.05 11.64
N ASP A 116 -12.02 2.75 11.97
CA ASP A 116 -10.92 1.81 11.70
C ASP A 116 -11.15 0.90 10.48
N GLU A 117 -12.24 1.11 9.74
CA GLU A 117 -12.61 0.29 8.58
C GLU A 117 -11.49 0.22 7.51
N GLU A 118 -10.95 1.37 7.08
CA GLU A 118 -9.87 1.35 6.06
C GLU A 118 -8.58 0.73 6.60
N PHE A 119 -8.31 0.87 7.91
CA PHE A 119 -7.15 0.23 8.51
C PHE A 119 -7.31 -1.28 8.60
N ILE A 120 -8.52 -1.80 8.85
CA ILE A 120 -8.79 -3.24 8.87
C ILE A 120 -8.49 -3.86 7.49
N GLU A 121 -8.90 -3.18 6.41
CA GLU A 121 -8.62 -3.60 5.04
C GLU A 121 -7.11 -3.56 4.74
N TYR A 122 -6.43 -2.46 5.09
CA TYR A 122 -4.97 -2.34 5.02
C TYR A 122 -4.28 -3.48 5.79
N GLU A 123 -4.71 -3.73 7.01
CA GLU A 123 -4.09 -4.69 7.91
C GLU A 123 -4.24 -6.12 7.39
N ARG A 124 -5.41 -6.48 6.87
CA ARG A 124 -5.70 -7.79 6.31
C ARG A 124 -4.86 -8.05 5.07
N ASP A 125 -4.94 -7.17 4.08
CA ASP A 125 -4.45 -7.47 2.74
C ASP A 125 -3.00 -7.05 2.55
N PHE A 126 -2.60 -5.92 3.14
CA PHE A 126 -1.25 -5.38 2.99
C PHE A 126 -0.32 -5.82 4.12
N TYR A 127 -0.64 -5.50 5.37
CA TYR A 127 0.25 -5.77 6.50
C TYR A 127 0.41 -7.27 6.75
N THR A 128 -0.69 -7.98 6.96
CA THR A 128 -0.72 -9.41 7.25
C THR A 128 -0.59 -10.25 5.97
N GLY A 129 -1.23 -9.81 4.89
CA GLY A 129 -1.28 -10.53 3.62
C GLY A 129 0.00 -10.46 2.79
N MET A 130 0.79 -9.39 2.90
CA MET A 130 1.98 -9.15 2.07
C MET A 130 3.24 -8.81 2.87
N ARG A 131 3.21 -7.78 3.74
CA ARG A 131 4.40 -7.31 4.47
C ARG A 131 4.98 -8.39 5.37
N ILE A 132 4.18 -9.01 6.24
CA ILE A 132 4.67 -10.04 7.15
C ILE A 132 5.29 -11.22 6.39
N PRO A 133 4.61 -11.85 5.40
CA PRO A 133 5.21 -12.91 4.60
C PRO A 133 6.50 -12.49 3.87
N LEU A 134 6.58 -11.25 3.39
CA LEU A 134 7.74 -10.74 2.65
C LEU A 134 8.98 -10.55 3.56
N THR A 135 8.81 -10.05 4.78
CA THR A 135 9.95 -9.67 5.65
C THR A 135 10.26 -10.69 6.74
N HIS A 136 9.32 -11.60 7.05
CA HIS A 136 9.46 -12.55 8.16
C HIS A 136 9.20 -13.97 7.68
N LEU A 137 10.13 -14.61 6.97
CA LEU A 137 9.91 -15.94 6.40
C LEU A 137 9.75 -17.08 7.44
N HIS A 138 10.17 -16.89 8.69
CA HIS A 138 10.03 -17.89 9.76
C HIS A 138 9.07 -17.44 10.88
N PRO A 139 8.40 -18.38 11.59
CA PRO A 139 8.15 -19.77 11.21
C PRO A 139 7.19 -19.85 9.99
N ASN A 140 6.95 -21.06 9.45
CA ASN A 140 6.02 -21.34 8.34
C ASN A 140 6.46 -20.81 6.96
N THR A 141 7.71 -21.09 6.58
CA THR A 141 8.32 -20.62 5.32
C THR A 141 7.47 -20.94 4.09
N ASP A 142 6.96 -22.16 3.95
CA ASP A 142 6.20 -22.56 2.75
C ASP A 142 4.90 -21.77 2.58
N GLU A 143 4.14 -21.59 3.66
CA GLU A 143 2.92 -20.78 3.63
C GLU A 143 3.24 -19.33 3.25
N LYS A 144 4.32 -18.77 3.80
CA LYS A 144 4.73 -17.40 3.54
C LYS A 144 5.25 -17.22 2.12
N LEU A 145 6.01 -18.17 1.59
CA LEU A 145 6.42 -18.18 0.18
C LEU A 145 5.21 -18.27 -0.75
N ARG A 146 4.18 -19.05 -0.41
CA ARG A 146 2.92 -19.06 -1.17
C ARG A 146 2.25 -17.69 -1.17
N LYS A 147 2.20 -17.00 -0.03
CA LYS A 147 1.66 -15.63 0.06
C LYS A 147 2.48 -14.63 -0.75
N VAL A 148 3.81 -14.71 -0.70
CA VAL A 148 4.73 -13.86 -1.49
C VAL A 148 4.49 -14.03 -2.99
N ARG A 149 4.25 -15.26 -3.47
CA ARG A 149 3.92 -15.54 -4.88
C ARG A 149 2.58 -14.95 -5.33
N LEU A 150 1.70 -14.58 -4.39
CA LEU A 150 0.42 -13.94 -4.68
C LEU A 150 0.51 -12.40 -4.64
N ILE A 151 1.70 -11.83 -4.43
CA ILE A 151 1.90 -10.38 -4.53
C ILE A 151 1.78 -9.99 -6.00
N ASN A 152 0.87 -9.05 -6.28
CA ASN A 152 0.67 -8.48 -7.61
C ASN A 152 0.39 -6.98 -7.49
N PHE A 153 0.40 -6.28 -8.63
CA PHE A 153 0.25 -4.83 -8.65
C PHE A 153 -1.07 -4.36 -8.03
N GLU A 154 -2.19 -5.00 -8.37
CA GLU A 154 -3.53 -4.65 -7.86
C GLU A 154 -3.61 -4.72 -6.33
N ARG A 155 -3.14 -5.82 -5.72
CA ARG A 155 -3.17 -5.99 -4.27
C ARG A 155 -2.31 -4.95 -3.56
N VAL A 156 -1.13 -4.66 -4.09
CA VAL A 156 -0.22 -3.63 -3.53
C VAL A 156 -0.82 -2.24 -3.68
N TYR A 157 -1.36 -1.91 -4.85
CA TYR A 157 -2.03 -0.63 -5.11
C TYR A 157 -3.21 -0.40 -4.16
N ASN A 158 -4.10 -1.40 -4.02
CA ASN A 158 -5.26 -1.31 -3.15
C ASN A 158 -4.85 -1.24 -1.67
N GLY A 159 -3.83 -1.99 -1.25
CA GLY A 159 -3.34 -1.88 0.12
C GLY A 159 -2.71 -0.53 0.43
N VAL A 160 -1.92 0.06 -0.49
CA VAL A 160 -1.44 1.45 -0.35
C VAL A 160 -2.60 2.43 -0.24
N ARG A 161 -3.66 2.26 -1.06
CA ARG A 161 -4.86 3.09 -1.01
C ARG A 161 -5.57 3.02 0.35
N PHE A 162 -5.80 1.82 0.88
CA PHE A 162 -6.41 1.64 2.20
C PHE A 162 -5.57 2.23 3.33
N GLY A 163 -4.25 2.04 3.29
CA GLY A 163 -3.36 2.65 4.27
C GLY A 163 -3.34 4.18 4.17
N TRP A 164 -3.47 4.74 2.96
CA TRP A 164 -3.53 6.19 2.75
C TRP A 164 -4.79 6.78 3.36
N TRP A 165 -5.94 6.14 3.13
CA TRP A 165 -7.19 6.56 3.75
C TRP A 165 -7.15 6.42 5.28
N ALA A 166 -6.57 5.33 5.81
CA ALA A 166 -6.37 5.18 7.24
C ALA A 166 -5.48 6.30 7.83
N HIS A 167 -4.47 6.76 7.09
CA HIS A 167 -3.67 7.91 7.47
C HIS A 167 -4.48 9.22 7.44
N VAL A 168 -5.29 9.45 6.39
CA VAL A 168 -6.16 10.62 6.30
C VAL A 168 -7.16 10.67 7.47
N ARG A 169 -7.67 9.51 7.93
CA ARG A 169 -8.49 9.42 9.15
C ARG A 169 -7.76 9.97 10.37
N ILE A 170 -6.47 9.63 10.56
CA ILE A 170 -5.66 10.20 11.65
C ILE A 170 -5.56 11.72 11.54
N LEU A 171 -5.22 12.24 10.36
CA LEU A 171 -5.13 13.68 10.14
C LEU A 171 -6.46 14.39 10.44
N ARG A 172 -7.58 13.78 10.04
CA ARG A 172 -8.91 14.33 10.27
C ARG A 172 -9.29 14.34 11.75
N GLY A 173 -9.09 13.23 12.46
CA GLY A 173 -9.37 13.14 13.90
C GLY A 173 -8.46 14.06 14.74
N MET A 174 -7.27 14.38 14.25
CA MET A 174 -6.37 15.38 14.86
C MET A 174 -6.70 16.83 14.46
N GLY A 175 -7.69 17.06 13.60
CA GLY A 175 -8.05 18.41 13.12
C GLY A 175 -7.05 19.02 12.13
N LEU A 176 -6.16 18.21 11.55
CA LEU A 176 -5.12 18.62 10.59
C LEU A 176 -5.60 18.54 9.13
N SER A 177 -6.74 17.90 8.88
CA SER A 177 -7.36 17.83 7.56
C SER A 177 -8.88 17.85 7.66
N SER A 178 -9.53 18.60 6.78
CA SER A 178 -10.99 18.56 6.56
C SER A 178 -11.35 17.92 5.22
N GLY A 179 -10.35 17.42 4.48
CA GLY A 179 -10.52 16.95 3.12
C GLY A 179 -11.29 15.63 3.04
N ASP A 180 -12.07 15.51 1.96
CA ASP A 180 -12.70 14.25 1.57
C ASP A 180 -11.65 13.15 1.31
N ILE A 181 -11.91 11.95 1.81
CA ILE A 181 -10.98 10.82 1.84
C ILE A 181 -10.64 10.35 0.41
N ASP A 182 -11.64 10.29 -0.47
CA ASP A 182 -11.47 9.90 -1.86
C ASP A 182 -10.71 10.95 -2.67
N SER A 183 -11.07 12.22 -2.49
CA SER A 183 -10.40 13.33 -3.15
C SER A 183 -8.91 13.39 -2.81
N ASN A 184 -8.53 13.03 -1.57
CA ASN A 184 -7.13 12.97 -1.15
C ASN A 184 -6.33 11.87 -1.88
N TRP A 185 -6.93 10.71 -2.13
CA TRP A 185 -6.29 9.65 -2.93
C TRP A 185 -6.05 10.10 -4.37
N SER A 186 -7.06 10.72 -4.98
CA SER A 186 -6.94 11.28 -6.32
C SER A 186 -5.80 12.31 -6.42
N TYR A 187 -5.65 13.18 -5.42
CA TYR A 187 -4.61 14.19 -5.39
C TYR A 187 -3.20 13.57 -5.34
N ILE A 188 -2.96 12.63 -4.41
CA ILE A 188 -1.63 12.02 -4.28
C ILE A 188 -1.27 11.19 -5.52
N CYS A 189 -2.23 10.44 -6.08
CA CYS A 189 -2.05 9.68 -7.31
C CYS A 189 -1.64 10.57 -8.49
N ARG A 190 -2.35 11.69 -8.70
CA ARG A 190 -1.98 12.66 -9.76
C ARG A 190 -0.60 13.25 -9.53
N GLY A 191 -0.24 13.54 -8.27
CA GLY A 191 1.08 14.07 -7.90
C GLY A 191 2.24 13.15 -8.28
N VAL A 192 2.00 11.84 -8.41
CA VAL A 192 3.03 10.85 -8.81
C VAL A 192 2.78 10.21 -10.18
N ASN A 193 1.83 10.72 -10.96
CA ASN A 193 1.41 10.15 -12.25
C ASN A 193 0.91 8.69 -12.15
N LEU A 194 0.13 8.39 -11.12
CA LEU A 194 -0.64 7.16 -11.00
C LEU A 194 -2.12 7.46 -11.34
N PRO A 195 -2.80 6.60 -12.11
CA PRO A 195 -4.25 6.72 -12.29
C PRO A 195 -4.97 6.30 -11.00
N PRO A 196 -5.87 7.14 -10.44
CA PRO A 196 -6.53 6.85 -9.16
C PRO A 196 -7.54 5.69 -9.22
N ASP A 197 -8.10 5.43 -10.41
CA ASP A 197 -9.26 4.56 -10.61
C ASP A 197 -8.90 3.24 -11.32
N LEU A 198 -7.70 2.70 -11.11
CA LEU A 198 -7.26 1.46 -11.79
C LEU A 198 -8.10 0.22 -11.46
N PHE A 199 -8.64 0.16 -10.24
CA PHE A 199 -9.41 -0.97 -9.73
C PHE A 199 -10.67 -0.46 -9.01
N PRO A 200 -11.69 -0.02 -9.78
CA PRO A 200 -12.90 0.58 -9.22
C PRO A 200 -13.75 -0.45 -8.47
N GLU A 201 -13.67 -1.73 -8.84
CA GLU A 201 -14.41 -2.79 -8.14
C GLU A 201 -13.85 -3.10 -6.74
N SER A 202 -12.59 -2.73 -6.50
CA SER A 202 -11.98 -2.82 -5.17
C SER A 202 -12.16 -1.55 -4.34
N HIS A 203 -12.89 -0.55 -4.85
CA HIS A 203 -13.16 0.70 -4.16
C HIS A 203 -14.13 0.43 -3.00
N PRO A 204 -13.79 0.82 -1.76
CA PRO A 204 -14.68 0.59 -0.63
C PRO A 204 -15.92 1.46 -0.72
N ASN A 205 -16.99 0.98 -0.06
CA ASN A 205 -18.07 1.84 0.40
C ASN A 205 -17.53 2.67 1.58
N ILE A 206 -17.10 3.90 1.32
CA ILE A 206 -16.69 4.82 2.38
C ILE A 206 -17.92 5.18 3.19
N ARG A 207 -17.98 4.69 4.43
CA ARG A 207 -18.97 5.14 5.39
C ARG A 207 -18.45 6.40 6.06
N LEU A 208 -19.21 7.48 5.92
CA LEU A 208 -18.97 8.68 6.68
C LEU A 208 -19.31 8.38 8.15
N ALA A 209 -18.47 8.85 9.07
CA ALA A 209 -18.67 8.66 10.51
C ALA A 209 -19.99 9.28 11.03
N SER A 210 -20.69 10.05 10.19
CA SER A 210 -21.96 10.72 10.50
C SER A 210 -23.21 9.84 10.39
N GLU A 211 -23.14 8.57 9.96
CA GLU A 211 -24.32 7.68 9.87
C GLU A 211 -24.60 6.86 11.14
N LYS A 212 -24.01 7.24 12.29
CA LYS A 212 -24.42 6.72 13.61
C LYS A 212 -25.01 7.83 14.46
N ASN A 213 -26.15 8.35 14.01
CA ASN A 213 -27.14 9.02 14.85
C ASN A 213 -28.47 8.95 14.09
N ASP A 214 -29.14 7.80 14.21
CA ASP A 214 -30.60 7.65 14.20
C ASP A 214 -30.96 6.30 14.83
#